data_AF-A0A928V2G6-F1
#
_entry.id   AF-A0A928V2G6-F1
#
_cell.length_a   1.000
_cell.length_b   1.000
_cell.length_c   1.000
_cell.angle_alpha   90.00
_cell.angle_beta   90.00
_cell.angle_gamma   90.00
#
_symmetry.space_group_name_H-M   'P 1'
#
loop_
_entity.id
_entity.type
_entity.pdbx_description
1 polymer ?
#
loop_
_entity_poly.entity_id
_entity_poly.type
_entity_poly.pdbx_seq_one_letter_code
_entity_poly.pdbx_strand_id
1 'polypeptide(L)'
;MGSFLVATCIIIAAIIILIWQYLINFGTTPSPNHEDWGAFGDYFGGILNPIIGLCAFLALLFTIKIQSSELQKTTKTLESQALLWEKQNFESTFFSLLDILRKSLIDFNLNEYYTKEAIRNLEKEEIDMEGQRALEEITEKSHSFIKSATSEEDFYKKILECLEDPVKLGIIPQHVGKIFFIIKYIKQANNNIDKDFYLDLLSETLCMSERLLVLYTCLTRLDDPLIKFIQEFNFFKNIEFTNSQNPVIIEAVKKQFNIRSLQ
;
A
#
# COMPACT_ATOMS: atom_id res chain seq x y z
N MET A 1 22.09 35.25 -15.69
CA MET A 1 22.76 36.57 -15.60
C MET A 1 23.23 37.08 -16.96
N GLY A 2 23.91 36.27 -17.78
CA GLY A 2 24.37 36.70 -19.11
C GLY A 2 23.27 37.09 -20.11
N SER A 3 22.15 36.37 -20.13
CA SER A 3 21.02 36.68 -21.02
C SER A 3 20.34 38.03 -20.75
N PHE A 4 20.26 38.43 -19.47
CA PHE A 4 19.67 39.72 -19.08
C PHE A 4 20.56 40.90 -19.48
N LEU A 5 21.88 40.79 -19.26
CA LEU A 5 22.84 41.82 -19.68
C LEU A 5 22.82 42.04 -21.20
N VAL A 6 22.78 40.95 -21.97
CA VAL A 6 22.71 41.02 -23.44
C VAL A 6 21.42 41.69 -23.90
N ALA A 7 20.26 41.37 -23.32
CA ALA A 7 19.00 42.01 -23.64
C ALA A 7 19.02 43.52 -23.36
N THR A 8 19.57 43.92 -22.20
CA THR A 8 19.71 45.34 -21.83
C THR A 8 20.61 46.10 -22.81
N CYS A 9 21.74 45.52 -23.22
CA CYS A 9 22.62 46.13 -24.21
C CYS A 9 21.94 46.31 -25.58
N ILE A 10 21.13 45.33 -26.02
CA ILE A 10 20.39 45.40 -27.29
C ILE A 10 19.36 46.53 -27.26
N ILE A 11 18.62 46.67 -26.15
CA ILE A 11 17.62 47.74 -25.98
C ILE A 11 18.28 49.12 -26.02
N ILE A 12 19.40 49.30 -25.29
CA ILE A 12 20.14 50.56 -25.28
C ILE A 12 20.67 50.90 -26.68
N ALA A 13 21.22 49.93 -27.40
CA ALA A 13 21.69 50.14 -28.76
C ALA A 13 20.55 50.54 -29.72
N ALA A 14 19.39 49.90 -29.62
CA ALA A 14 18.21 50.24 -30.43
C ALA A 14 17.73 51.68 -30.17
N ILE A 15 17.72 52.12 -28.90
CA ILE A 15 17.35 53.50 -28.52
C ILE A 15 18.37 54.50 -29.08
N ILE A 16 19.67 54.21 -28.98
CA ILE A 16 20.73 55.07 -29.54
C ILE A 16 20.58 55.20 -31.06
N ILE A 17 20.30 54.09 -31.76
CA ILE A 17 20.10 54.10 -33.23
C ILE A 17 18.87 54.94 -33.60
N LEU A 18 17.76 54.81 -32.86
CA LEU A 18 16.55 55.61 -33.09
C LEU A 18 16.81 57.11 -32.89
N ILE A 19 17.51 57.49 -31.82
CA ILE A 19 17.90 58.88 -31.56
C ILE A 19 18.83 59.39 -32.67
N TRP A 20 19.81 58.58 -33.08
CA TRP A 20 20.76 58.92 -34.14
C TRP A 20 20.05 59.16 -35.48
N GLN A 21 19.12 58.28 -35.86
CA GLN A 21 18.31 58.42 -37.07
C GLN A 21 17.42 59.67 -37.03
N TYR A 22 16.87 60.00 -35.86
CA TYR A 22 16.10 61.24 -35.69
C TYR A 22 16.98 62.48 -35.90
N LEU A 23 18.16 62.54 -35.27
CA LEU A 23 19.08 63.68 -35.38
C LEU A 23 19.57 63.93 -36.81
N ILE A 24 19.78 62.88 -37.61
CA ILE A 24 20.16 63.01 -39.02
C ILE A 24 19.04 63.64 -39.86
N ASN A 25 17.78 63.25 -39.62
CA ASN A 25 16.65 63.67 -40.45
C ASN A 25 16.06 65.03 -40.04
N PHE A 26 16.16 65.40 -38.75
CA PHE A 26 15.49 66.59 -38.21
C PHE A 26 16.47 67.63 -37.60
N GLY A 27 17.76 67.32 -37.51
CA GLY A 27 18.80 68.22 -36.99
C GLY A 27 19.00 68.15 -35.48
N THR A 28 19.87 69.01 -34.96
CA THR A 28 20.35 68.98 -33.55
C THR A 28 19.89 70.16 -32.70
N THR A 29 19.19 71.14 -33.28
CA THR A 29 18.75 72.35 -32.57
C THR A 29 17.39 72.12 -31.91
N PRO A 30 17.26 72.24 -30.58
CA PRO A 30 15.98 72.09 -29.90
C PRO A 30 14.98 73.14 -30.37
N SER A 31 13.72 72.75 -30.62
CA SER A 31 12.68 73.71 -30.97
C SER A 31 12.20 74.47 -29.73
N PRO A 32 12.00 75.81 -29.84
CA PRO A 32 11.37 76.62 -28.80
C PRO A 32 9.85 76.41 -28.72
N ASN A 33 9.23 75.82 -29.74
CA ASN A 33 7.79 75.56 -29.78
C ASN A 33 7.46 74.22 -29.12
N HIS A 34 6.47 74.22 -28.22
CA HIS A 34 6.04 73.00 -27.53
C HIS A 34 5.37 71.97 -28.45
N GLU A 35 4.75 72.41 -29.55
CA GLU A 35 4.08 71.52 -30.51
C GLU A 35 5.06 70.54 -31.19
N ASP A 36 6.29 70.97 -31.46
CA ASP A 36 7.32 70.14 -32.09
C ASP A 36 7.77 68.98 -31.18
N TRP A 37 7.74 69.20 -29.86
CA TRP A 37 8.00 68.15 -28.87
C TRP A 37 6.86 67.12 -28.78
N GLY A 38 5.62 67.54 -29.05
CA GLY A 38 4.48 66.65 -29.23
C GLY A 38 4.68 65.72 -30.43
N ALA A 39 4.99 66.29 -31.60
CA ALA A 39 5.25 65.53 -32.82
C ALA A 39 6.48 64.59 -32.70
N PHE A 40 7.51 65.00 -31.98
CA PHE A 40 8.64 64.14 -31.62
C PHE A 40 8.20 62.93 -30.78
N GLY A 41 7.41 63.18 -29.74
CA GLY A 41 6.83 62.14 -28.89
C GLY A 41 5.95 61.18 -29.69
N ASP A 42 5.17 61.68 -30.64
CA ASP A 42 4.32 60.88 -31.52
C ASP A 42 5.13 59.98 -32.47
N TYR A 43 6.27 60.46 -33.00
CA TYR A 43 7.16 59.65 -33.84
C TYR A 43 7.79 58.48 -33.06
N PHE A 44 8.38 58.78 -31.90
CA PHE A 44 8.97 57.75 -31.05
C PHE A 44 7.92 56.81 -30.47
N GLY A 45 6.79 57.35 -30.00
CA GLY A 45 5.66 56.58 -29.49
C GLY A 45 5.03 55.69 -30.56
N GLY A 46 4.92 56.17 -31.80
CA GLY A 46 4.39 55.42 -32.94
C GLY A 46 5.23 54.19 -33.31
N ILE A 47 6.55 54.24 -33.09
CA ILE A 47 7.47 53.11 -33.38
C ILE A 47 7.66 52.23 -32.14
N LEU A 48 7.90 52.83 -30.97
CA LEU A 48 8.22 52.10 -29.74
C LEU A 48 6.99 51.40 -29.16
N ASN A 49 5.80 52.00 -29.20
CA ASN A 49 4.62 51.39 -28.59
C ASN A 49 4.25 50.04 -29.24
N PRO A 50 4.20 49.88 -30.57
CA PRO A 50 3.98 48.58 -31.20
C PRO A 50 5.05 47.54 -30.88
N ILE A 51 6.34 47.95 -30.85
CA ILE A 51 7.46 47.04 -30.52
C ILE A 51 7.37 46.58 -29.07
N ILE A 52 7.18 47.52 -28.13
CA ILE A 52 7.02 47.21 -26.70
C ILE A 52 5.78 46.34 -26.49
N GLY A 53 4.66 46.66 -27.14
CA GLY A 53 3.43 45.88 -27.08
C GLY A 53 3.62 44.44 -27.58
N LEU A 54 4.31 44.25 -28.71
CA LEU A 54 4.65 42.92 -29.22
C LEU A 54 5.59 42.17 -28.28
N CYS A 55 6.63 42.82 -27.74
CA CYS A 55 7.55 42.22 -26.77
C CYS A 55 6.82 41.80 -25.49
N ALA A 56 5.93 42.65 -24.96
CA ALA A 56 5.11 42.34 -23.79
C ALA A 56 4.19 41.15 -24.06
N PHE A 57 3.56 41.11 -25.24
CA PHE A 57 2.72 39.99 -25.65
C PHE A 57 3.53 38.68 -25.79
N LEU A 58 4.70 38.71 -26.42
CA LEU A 58 5.58 37.55 -26.55
C LEU A 58 6.10 37.07 -25.19
N ALA A 59 6.48 38.00 -24.31
CA ALA A 59 6.89 37.68 -22.94
C ALA A 59 5.75 37.01 -22.15
N LEU A 60 4.51 37.51 -22.32
CA LEU A 60 3.33 36.90 -21.72
C LEU A 60 3.09 35.48 -22.27
N LEU A 61 3.16 35.28 -23.59
CA LEU A 61 3.01 33.95 -24.20
C LEU A 61 4.09 32.98 -23.71
N PHE A 62 5.34 33.44 -23.60
CA PHE A 62 6.43 32.64 -23.07
C PHE A 62 6.19 32.26 -21.60
N THR A 63 5.71 33.21 -20.81
CA THR A 63 5.34 32.99 -19.39
C THR A 63 4.25 31.93 -19.27
N ILE A 64 3.17 32.04 -20.06
CA ILE A 64 2.08 31.05 -20.10
C ILE A 64 2.61 29.66 -20.46
N LYS A 65 3.52 29.57 -21.44
CA LYS A 65 4.13 28.29 -21.84
C LYS A 65 4.94 27.65 -20.71
N ILE A 66 5.74 28.44 -19.99
CA ILE A 66 6.50 27.96 -18.83
C ILE A 66 5.55 27.50 -17.74
N GLN A 67 4.58 28.33 -17.36
CA GLN A 67 3.59 28.01 -16.33
C GLN A 67 2.83 26.73 -16.66
N SER A 68 2.42 26.54 -17.92
CA SER A 68 1.77 25.31 -18.39
C SER A 68 2.68 24.08 -18.21
N SER A 69 3.97 24.20 -18.55
CA SER A 69 4.93 23.10 -18.36
C SER A 69 5.19 22.79 -16.88
N GLU A 70 5.28 23.81 -16.03
CA GLU A 70 5.45 23.66 -14.59
C GLU A 70 4.23 23.00 -13.94
N LEU A 71 3.02 23.40 -14.32
CA LEU A 71 1.78 22.75 -13.87
C LEU A 71 1.77 21.27 -14.24
N GLN A 72 2.11 20.91 -15.48
CA GLN A 72 2.19 19.50 -15.89
C GLN A 72 3.20 18.68 -15.07
N LYS A 73 4.40 19.25 -14.81
CA LYS A 73 5.41 18.60 -13.96
C LYS A 73 4.91 18.45 -12.52
N THR A 74 4.21 19.45 -12.01
CA THR A 74 3.64 19.47 -10.66
C THR A 74 2.57 18.40 -10.54
N THR A 75 1.64 18.31 -11.49
CA THR A 75 0.60 17.26 -11.53
C THR A 75 1.21 15.87 -11.52
N LYS A 76 2.19 15.59 -12.39
CA LYS A 76 2.89 14.28 -12.40
C LYS A 76 3.58 13.96 -11.08
N THR A 77 4.17 14.97 -10.44
CA THR A 77 4.83 14.80 -9.14
C THR A 77 3.81 14.50 -8.06
N LEU A 78 2.67 15.19 -8.05
CA LEU A 78 1.58 14.94 -7.11
C LEU A 78 0.96 13.55 -7.29
N GLU A 79 0.78 13.09 -8.53
CA GLU A 79 0.30 11.73 -8.82
C GLU A 79 1.27 10.67 -8.27
N SER A 80 2.58 10.84 -8.51
CA SER A 80 3.60 9.95 -7.93
C SER A 80 3.63 9.99 -6.40
N GLN A 81 3.46 11.17 -5.79
CA GLN A 81 3.41 11.32 -4.35
C GLN A 81 2.15 10.67 -3.76
N ALA A 82 1.01 10.78 -4.42
CA ALA A 82 -0.24 10.13 -4.00
C ALA A 82 -0.07 8.60 -3.96
N LEU A 83 0.52 8.01 -5.00
CA LEU A 83 0.80 6.57 -5.05
C LEU A 83 1.77 6.11 -3.95
N LEU A 84 2.81 6.91 -3.67
CA LEU A 84 3.76 6.62 -2.59
C LEU A 84 3.10 6.73 -1.21
N TRP A 85 2.32 7.79 -0.99
CA TRP A 85 1.62 8.03 0.26
C TRP A 85 0.62 6.92 0.56
N GLU A 86 -0.10 6.46 -0.47
CA GLU A 86 -1.02 5.35 -0.34
C GLU A 86 -0.31 4.04 0.07
N LYS A 87 0.84 3.75 -0.55
CA LYS A 87 1.70 2.61 -0.16
C LYS A 87 2.17 2.72 1.29
N GLN A 88 2.63 3.90 1.71
CA GLN A 88 3.06 4.13 3.10
C GLN A 88 1.92 3.96 4.09
N ASN A 89 0.71 4.44 3.76
CA ASN A 89 -0.46 4.30 4.61
C ASN A 89 -0.90 2.83 4.73
N PHE A 90 -0.84 2.09 3.61
CA PHE A 90 -1.07 0.65 3.61
C PHE A 90 -0.06 -0.08 4.50
N GLU A 91 1.25 0.16 4.30
CA GLU A 91 2.32 -0.45 5.09
C GLU A 91 2.14 -0.17 6.59
N SER A 92 1.90 1.09 6.95
CA SER A 92 1.66 1.50 8.34
C SER A 92 0.50 0.74 8.98
N THR A 93 -0.62 0.62 8.27
CA THR A 93 -1.80 -0.11 8.75
C THR A 93 -1.51 -1.61 8.84
N PHE A 94 -0.89 -2.20 7.81
CA PHE A 94 -0.51 -3.60 7.78
C PHE A 94 0.40 -3.98 8.95
N PHE A 95 1.47 -3.24 9.18
CA PHE A 95 2.40 -3.50 10.29
C PHE A 95 1.74 -3.27 11.66
N SER A 96 0.83 -2.30 11.76
CA SER A 96 0.02 -2.10 12.97
C SER A 96 -0.89 -3.30 13.25
N LEU A 97 -1.53 -3.87 12.23
CA LEU A 97 -2.36 -5.07 12.37
C LEU A 97 -1.53 -6.31 12.73
N LEU A 98 -0.33 -6.47 12.14
CA LEU A 98 0.62 -7.52 12.54
C LEU A 98 1.03 -7.37 14.01
N ASP A 99 1.25 -6.14 14.47
CA ASP A 99 1.59 -5.89 15.86
C ASP A 99 0.44 -6.22 16.81
N ILE A 100 -0.80 -5.87 16.44
CA ILE A 100 -2.02 -6.25 17.17
C ILE A 100 -2.17 -7.77 17.23
N LEU A 101 -1.93 -8.48 16.12
CA LEU A 101 -1.95 -9.94 16.07
C LEU A 101 -0.97 -10.54 17.08
N ARG A 102 0.30 -10.13 17.03
CA ARG A 102 1.35 -10.62 17.93
C ARG A 102 1.09 -10.27 19.39
N LYS A 103 0.66 -9.06 19.70
CA LYS A 103 0.34 -8.65 21.08
C LYS A 103 -0.81 -9.48 21.64
N SER A 104 -1.84 -9.75 20.84
CA SER A 104 -2.95 -10.57 21.30
C SER A 104 -2.60 -12.04 21.51
N LEU A 105 -1.50 -12.53 20.92
CA LEU A 105 -0.94 -13.82 21.30
C LEU A 105 -0.32 -13.77 22.68
N ILE A 106 0.33 -12.68 23.08
CA ILE A 106 0.96 -12.58 24.40
C ILE A 106 -0.10 -12.68 25.51
N ASP A 107 -1.25 -12.03 25.31
CA ASP A 107 -2.39 -12.08 26.24
C ASP A 107 -3.15 -13.42 26.20
N PHE A 108 -2.71 -14.39 25.39
CA PHE A 108 -3.32 -15.71 25.28
C PHE A 108 -3.03 -16.51 26.54
N ASN A 109 -4.03 -16.72 27.40
CA ASN A 109 -3.86 -17.48 28.65
C ASN A 109 -4.81 -18.68 28.70
N LEU A 110 -4.27 -19.89 28.95
CA LEU A 110 -5.04 -21.11 29.08
C LEU A 110 -5.64 -21.34 30.47
N ASN A 111 -5.35 -20.48 31.43
CA ASN A 111 -5.90 -20.62 32.77
C ASN A 111 -7.44 -20.65 32.75
N GLU A 112 -8.10 -19.88 31.87
CA GLU A 112 -9.56 -19.93 31.67
C GLU A 112 -10.03 -21.19 30.91
N TYR A 113 -9.19 -21.72 30.01
CA TYR A 113 -9.44 -22.93 29.23
C TYR A 113 -9.44 -24.17 30.14
N TYR A 114 -8.38 -24.36 30.93
CA TYR A 114 -8.27 -25.50 31.83
C TYR A 114 -9.17 -25.38 33.05
N THR A 115 -9.50 -24.19 33.56
CA THR A 115 -10.50 -24.11 34.65
C THR A 115 -11.85 -24.65 34.23
N LYS A 116 -12.32 -24.40 33.01
CA LYS A 116 -13.62 -24.93 32.53
C LYS A 116 -13.59 -26.43 32.24
N GLU A 117 -12.48 -26.95 31.71
CA GLU A 117 -12.28 -28.39 31.47
C GLU A 117 -12.07 -29.17 32.78
N ALA A 118 -11.28 -28.64 33.72
CA ALA A 118 -11.10 -29.12 35.10
C ALA A 118 -12.42 -29.18 35.88
N ILE A 119 -13.26 -28.14 35.76
CA ILE A 119 -14.61 -28.13 36.37
C ILE A 119 -15.48 -29.24 35.77
N ARG A 120 -15.34 -29.54 34.48
CA ARG A 120 -16.11 -30.58 33.79
C ARG A 120 -15.64 -32.00 34.13
N ASN A 121 -14.34 -32.19 34.39
CA ASN A 121 -13.71 -33.50 34.63
C ASN A 121 -13.34 -33.77 36.11
N LEU A 122 -13.62 -32.84 37.04
CA LEU A 122 -13.27 -32.93 38.48
C LEU A 122 -11.76 -33.11 38.76
N GLU A 123 -10.90 -32.76 37.81
CA GLU A 123 -9.45 -32.82 37.93
C GLU A 123 -8.88 -31.41 38.09
N LYS A 124 -8.08 -31.16 39.13
CA LYS A 124 -7.37 -29.89 39.30
C LYS A 124 -5.99 -30.00 38.67
N GLU A 125 -5.87 -29.61 37.40
CA GLU A 125 -4.58 -29.25 36.82
C GLU A 125 -4.51 -27.73 36.69
N GLU A 126 -3.59 -27.12 37.43
CA GLU A 126 -3.24 -25.72 37.31
C GLU A 126 -2.15 -25.64 36.22
N ILE A 127 -2.56 -25.33 35.00
CA ILE A 127 -1.65 -25.23 33.85
C ILE A 127 -1.36 -23.76 33.60
N ASP A 128 -0.23 -23.30 34.13
CA ASP A 128 0.34 -21.98 33.84
C ASP A 128 1.03 -22.01 32.47
N MET A 129 0.21 -21.95 31.42
CA MET A 129 0.69 -21.78 30.04
C MET A 129 0.03 -20.57 29.40
N GLU A 130 0.87 -19.67 28.93
CA GLU A 130 0.49 -18.41 28.29
C GLU A 130 1.19 -18.27 26.93
N GLY A 131 0.71 -17.31 26.14
CA GLY A 131 1.37 -16.90 24.93
C GLY A 131 1.29 -17.93 23.81
N GLN A 132 2.38 -17.96 23.05
CA GLN A 132 2.60 -18.90 21.96
C GLN A 132 2.61 -20.37 22.42
N ARG A 133 3.14 -20.66 23.62
CA ARG A 133 3.23 -22.05 24.14
C ARG A 133 1.84 -22.65 24.34
N ALA A 134 0.93 -21.84 24.83
CA ALA A 134 -0.46 -22.20 25.02
C ALA A 134 -1.18 -22.48 23.68
N LEU A 135 -0.92 -21.67 22.66
CA LEU A 135 -1.45 -21.91 21.31
C LEU A 135 -0.89 -23.20 20.70
N GLU A 136 0.41 -23.45 20.88
CA GLU A 136 1.08 -24.67 20.42
C GLU A 136 0.45 -25.92 21.05
N GLU A 137 0.25 -25.93 22.38
CA GLU A 137 -0.37 -27.04 23.11
C GLU A 137 -1.77 -27.38 22.58
N ILE A 138 -2.68 -26.38 22.46
CA ILE A 138 -4.03 -26.65 21.94
C ILE A 138 -3.96 -27.13 20.49
N THR A 139 -3.09 -26.52 19.69
CA THR A 139 -2.98 -26.87 18.28
C THR A 139 -2.45 -28.29 18.11
N GLU A 140 -1.48 -28.72 18.92
CA GLU A 140 -0.95 -30.08 18.90
C GLU A 140 -1.99 -31.13 19.34
N LYS A 141 -2.74 -30.85 20.41
CA LYS A 141 -3.89 -31.69 20.83
C LYS A 141 -4.96 -31.79 19.74
N SER A 142 -5.29 -30.66 19.13
CA SER A 142 -6.28 -30.62 18.04
C SER A 142 -5.77 -31.36 16.80
N HIS A 143 -4.49 -31.15 16.44
CA HIS A 143 -3.84 -31.80 15.30
C HIS A 143 -3.75 -33.31 15.46
N SER A 144 -3.39 -33.80 16.66
CA SER A 144 -3.34 -35.24 16.96
C SER A 144 -4.73 -35.88 16.92
N PHE A 145 -5.75 -35.22 17.47
CA PHE A 145 -7.14 -35.66 17.36
C PHE A 145 -7.60 -35.74 15.90
N ILE A 146 -7.38 -34.70 15.10
CA ILE A 146 -7.70 -34.67 13.67
C ILE A 146 -6.92 -35.76 12.90
N LYS A 147 -5.65 -36.00 13.24
CA LYS A 147 -4.81 -37.04 12.63
C LYS A 147 -5.35 -38.46 12.81
N SER A 148 -6.12 -38.70 13.86
CA SER A 148 -6.77 -39.99 14.12
C SER A 148 -8.00 -40.26 13.24
N ALA A 149 -8.31 -39.39 12.26
CA ALA A 149 -9.44 -39.56 11.36
C ALA A 149 -9.35 -40.86 10.55
N THR A 150 -10.47 -41.57 10.44
CA THR A 150 -10.56 -42.86 9.73
C THR A 150 -11.17 -42.74 8.34
N SER A 151 -11.86 -41.65 8.04
CA SER A 151 -12.48 -41.34 6.76
C SER A 151 -12.47 -39.83 6.48
N GLU A 152 -12.73 -39.41 5.24
CA GLU A 152 -12.79 -37.99 4.85
C GLU A 152 -13.90 -37.26 5.64
N GLU A 153 -15.06 -37.92 5.83
CA GLU A 153 -16.16 -37.38 6.64
C GLU A 153 -15.78 -37.24 8.12
N ASP A 154 -15.11 -38.25 8.70
CA ASP A 154 -14.60 -38.20 10.08
C ASP A 154 -13.54 -37.09 10.24
N PHE A 155 -12.70 -36.86 9.22
CA PHE A 155 -11.72 -35.79 9.20
C PHE A 155 -12.35 -34.40 9.30
N TYR A 156 -13.31 -34.09 8.42
CA TYR A 156 -14.00 -32.79 8.44
C TYR A 156 -14.81 -32.62 9.73
N LYS A 157 -15.46 -33.68 10.21
CA LYS A 157 -16.19 -33.66 11.49
C LYS A 157 -15.27 -33.33 12.67
N LYS A 158 -14.10 -33.96 12.76
CA LYS A 158 -13.12 -33.69 13.83
C LYS A 158 -12.55 -32.27 13.76
N ILE A 159 -12.36 -31.72 12.56
CA ILE A 159 -11.97 -30.31 12.41
C ILE A 159 -13.06 -29.39 12.96
N LEU A 160 -14.33 -29.62 12.57
CA LEU A 160 -15.45 -28.82 13.06
C LEU A 160 -15.58 -28.92 14.59
N GLU A 161 -15.47 -30.12 15.16
CA GLU A 161 -15.47 -30.31 16.62
C GLU A 161 -14.36 -29.51 17.32
N CYS A 162 -13.17 -29.41 16.72
CA CYS A 162 -12.07 -28.61 17.29
C CYS A 162 -12.30 -27.10 17.17
N LEU A 163 -12.91 -26.63 16.06
CA LEU A 163 -13.14 -25.20 15.80
C LEU A 163 -14.38 -24.67 16.54
N GLU A 164 -15.38 -25.52 16.76
CA GLU A 164 -16.65 -25.19 17.42
C GLU A 164 -16.68 -25.59 18.89
N ASP A 165 -15.57 -26.06 19.46
CA ASP A 165 -15.47 -26.42 20.88
C ASP A 165 -15.77 -25.17 21.76
N PRO A 166 -16.85 -25.18 22.58
CA PRO A 166 -17.24 -24.08 23.47
C PRO A 166 -16.14 -23.63 24.42
N VAL A 167 -15.22 -24.53 24.75
CA VAL A 167 -14.08 -24.28 25.63
C VAL A 167 -12.96 -23.54 24.87
N LYS A 168 -12.82 -23.77 23.56
CA LYS A 168 -11.86 -23.11 22.65
C LYS A 168 -12.44 -21.87 21.94
N LEU A 169 -13.76 -21.72 21.94
CA LEU A 169 -14.57 -20.80 21.14
C LEU A 169 -14.32 -19.30 21.39
N GLY A 170 -13.59 -18.95 22.45
CA GLY A 170 -13.20 -17.56 22.69
C GLY A 170 -11.99 -17.14 21.88
N ILE A 171 -10.87 -17.86 22.01
CA ILE A 171 -9.57 -17.28 21.73
C ILE A 171 -9.02 -17.69 20.36
N ILE A 172 -9.17 -18.97 19.98
CA ILE A 172 -8.71 -19.46 18.66
C ILE A 172 -9.48 -18.79 17.52
N PRO A 173 -10.83 -18.72 17.52
CA PRO A 173 -11.56 -18.04 16.47
C PRO A 173 -11.24 -16.54 16.38
N GLN A 174 -10.97 -15.88 17.51
CA GLN A 174 -10.54 -14.48 17.53
C GLN A 174 -9.14 -14.30 16.93
N HIS A 175 -8.19 -15.16 17.29
CA HIS A 175 -6.83 -15.12 16.78
C HIS A 175 -6.79 -15.39 15.27
N VAL A 176 -7.39 -16.49 14.84
CA VAL A 176 -7.53 -16.84 13.42
C VAL A 176 -8.31 -15.75 12.69
N GLY A 177 -9.37 -15.22 13.29
CA GLY A 177 -10.16 -14.11 12.73
C GLY A 177 -9.32 -12.86 12.42
N LYS A 178 -8.33 -12.52 13.27
CA LYS A 178 -7.39 -11.42 13.01
C LYS A 178 -6.47 -11.73 11.83
N ILE A 179 -5.98 -12.97 11.70
CA ILE A 179 -5.18 -13.39 10.53
C ILE A 179 -6.01 -13.23 9.26
N PHE A 180 -7.26 -13.75 9.24
CA PHE A 180 -8.17 -13.58 8.11
C PHE A 180 -8.52 -12.12 7.83
N PHE A 181 -8.61 -11.27 8.86
CA PHE A 181 -8.79 -9.84 8.69
C PHE A 181 -7.60 -9.19 7.98
N ILE A 182 -6.37 -9.55 8.34
CA ILE A 182 -5.16 -9.06 7.65
C ILE A 182 -5.14 -9.55 6.19
N ILE A 183 -5.46 -10.82 5.94
CA ILE A 183 -5.57 -11.37 4.58
C ILE A 183 -6.62 -10.61 3.77
N LYS A 184 -7.78 -10.32 4.37
CA LYS A 184 -8.82 -9.50 3.74
C LYS A 184 -8.34 -8.08 3.43
N TYR A 185 -7.60 -7.47 4.36
CA TYR A 185 -7.00 -6.16 4.16
C TYR A 185 -6.02 -6.15 2.97
N ILE A 186 -5.14 -7.15 2.86
CA ILE A 186 -4.23 -7.31 1.72
C ILE A 186 -5.01 -7.51 0.42
N LYS A 187 -6.04 -8.36 0.43
CA LYS A 187 -6.90 -8.61 -0.74
C LYS A 187 -7.53 -7.33 -1.28
N GLN A 188 -7.98 -6.46 -0.39
CA GLN A 188 -8.64 -5.18 -0.70
C GLN A 188 -7.67 -4.06 -1.07
N ALA A 189 -6.36 -4.27 -0.98
CA ALA A 189 -5.37 -3.28 -1.36
C ALA A 189 -5.46 -2.92 -2.86
N ASN A 190 -5.08 -1.69 -3.20
CA ASN A 190 -5.05 -1.22 -4.58
C ASN A 190 -3.95 -1.90 -5.40
N ASN A 191 -4.01 -1.76 -6.72
CA ASN A 191 -3.13 -2.48 -7.67
C ASN A 191 -1.64 -2.08 -7.59
N ASN A 192 -1.33 -0.92 -7.02
CA ASN A 192 0.04 -0.47 -6.74
C ASN A 192 0.67 -1.20 -5.54
N ILE A 193 -0.11 -1.99 -4.81
CA ILE A 193 0.36 -2.78 -3.66
C ILE A 193 0.69 -4.20 -4.11
N ASP A 194 1.89 -4.65 -3.75
CA ASP A 194 2.38 -6.00 -4.01
C ASP A 194 1.75 -7.01 -3.03
N LYS A 195 0.58 -7.55 -3.40
CA LYS A 195 -0.20 -8.44 -2.55
C LYS A 195 0.52 -9.76 -2.25
N ASP A 196 1.27 -10.28 -3.22
CA ASP A 196 2.09 -11.48 -3.06
C ASP A 196 3.11 -11.29 -1.94
N PHE A 197 3.88 -10.19 -2.00
CA PHE A 197 4.87 -9.87 -0.98
C PHE A 197 4.28 -9.80 0.43
N TYR A 198 3.14 -9.13 0.61
CA TYR A 198 2.54 -8.99 1.95
C TYR A 198 1.88 -10.27 2.47
N LEU A 199 1.33 -11.10 1.59
CA LEU A 199 0.82 -12.41 1.96
C LEU A 199 1.96 -13.35 2.34
N ASP A 200 3.05 -13.36 1.58
CA ASP A 200 4.24 -14.13 1.90
C ASP A 200 4.80 -13.68 3.24
N LEU A 201 4.96 -12.37 3.45
CA LEU A 201 5.44 -11.82 4.71
C LEU A 201 4.54 -12.21 5.89
N LEU A 202 3.21 -12.10 5.75
CA LEU A 202 2.27 -12.58 6.77
C LEU A 202 2.49 -14.07 7.03
N SER A 203 2.50 -14.90 5.98
CA SER A 203 2.68 -16.35 6.12
C SER A 203 3.98 -16.68 6.85
N GLU A 204 5.08 -15.98 6.55
CA GLU A 204 6.40 -16.13 7.17
C GLU A 204 6.46 -15.64 8.61
N THR A 205 5.57 -14.73 9.02
CA THR A 205 5.48 -14.30 10.42
C THR A 205 4.72 -15.27 11.31
N LEU A 206 3.88 -16.14 10.74
CA LEU A 206 3.07 -17.10 11.48
C LEU A 206 3.88 -18.35 11.86
N CYS A 207 3.71 -18.83 13.09
CA CYS A 207 4.27 -20.10 13.52
C CYS A 207 3.50 -21.28 12.88
N MET A 208 4.08 -22.50 12.98
CA MET A 208 3.45 -23.70 12.41
C MET A 208 2.04 -23.94 12.96
N SER A 209 1.83 -23.69 14.25
CA SER A 209 0.53 -23.85 14.91
C SER A 209 -0.52 -22.90 14.33
N GLU A 210 -0.18 -21.63 14.14
CA GLU A 210 -1.06 -20.66 13.50
C GLU A 210 -1.40 -21.03 12.06
N ARG A 211 -0.39 -21.43 11.28
CA ARG A 211 -0.57 -21.87 9.90
C ARG A 211 -1.51 -23.09 9.81
N LEU A 212 -1.40 -24.05 10.74
CA LEU A 212 -2.30 -25.21 10.83
C LEU A 212 -3.73 -24.79 11.18
N LEU A 213 -3.93 -23.88 12.13
CA LEU A 213 -5.26 -23.37 12.48
C LEU A 213 -5.92 -22.63 11.33
N VAL A 214 -5.16 -21.82 10.60
CA VAL A 214 -5.65 -21.14 9.38
C VAL A 214 -6.06 -22.18 8.35
N LEU A 215 -5.23 -23.20 8.11
CA LEU A 215 -5.55 -24.26 7.17
C LEU A 215 -6.84 -25.00 7.56
N TYR A 216 -6.97 -25.43 8.82
CA TYR A 216 -8.17 -26.11 9.30
C TYR A 216 -9.43 -25.26 9.13
N THR A 217 -9.31 -23.96 9.38
CA THR A 217 -10.39 -23.01 9.14
C THR A 217 -10.71 -22.89 7.65
N CYS A 218 -9.69 -22.92 6.78
CA CYS A 218 -9.90 -22.92 5.34
C CYS A 218 -10.57 -24.21 4.83
N LEU A 219 -10.25 -25.36 5.44
CA LEU A 219 -10.82 -26.65 5.07
C LEU A 219 -12.33 -26.71 5.30
N THR A 220 -12.84 -26.02 6.32
CA THR A 220 -14.28 -26.01 6.68
C THR A 220 -15.12 -24.96 5.96
N ARG A 221 -14.51 -24.05 5.19
CA ARG A 221 -15.20 -22.91 4.55
C ARG A 221 -14.95 -22.83 3.05
N LEU A 222 -15.25 -23.92 2.35
CA LEU A 222 -14.97 -24.13 0.92
C LEU A 222 -15.41 -22.99 -0.03
N ASP A 223 -16.51 -22.32 0.26
CA ASP A 223 -17.09 -21.30 -0.63
C ASP A 223 -16.63 -19.86 -0.34
N ASP A 224 -15.74 -19.65 0.64
CA ASP A 224 -15.29 -18.30 1.00
C ASP A 224 -14.35 -17.70 -0.07
N PRO A 225 -14.66 -16.52 -0.64
CA PRO A 225 -13.76 -15.82 -1.56
C PRO A 225 -12.37 -15.49 -0.99
N LEU A 226 -12.21 -15.42 0.34
CA LEU A 226 -10.90 -15.27 0.98
C LEU A 226 -10.07 -16.54 0.85
N ILE A 227 -10.69 -17.71 0.90
CA ILE A 227 -9.98 -18.99 0.84
C ILE A 227 -9.45 -19.25 -0.57
N LYS A 228 -10.22 -18.88 -1.61
CA LYS A 228 -9.72 -18.87 -2.99
C LYS A 228 -8.52 -17.95 -3.17
N PHE A 229 -8.57 -16.77 -2.55
CA PHE A 229 -7.45 -15.84 -2.55
C PHE A 229 -6.23 -16.39 -1.80
N ILE A 230 -6.40 -17.12 -0.68
CA ILE A 230 -5.27 -17.76 0.01
C ILE A 230 -4.66 -18.89 -0.84
N GLN A 231 -5.50 -19.65 -1.55
CA GLN A 231 -5.10 -20.76 -2.42
C GLN A 231 -4.24 -20.31 -3.60
N GLU A 232 -4.56 -19.16 -4.20
CA GLU A 232 -3.83 -18.61 -5.35
C GLU A 232 -2.37 -18.22 -5.01
N PHE A 233 -2.08 -17.93 -3.75
CA PHE A 233 -0.83 -17.28 -3.32
C PHE A 233 0.13 -18.20 -2.55
N ASN A 234 0.02 -19.54 -2.70
CA ASN A 234 0.93 -20.53 -2.08
C ASN A 234 1.15 -20.37 -0.55
N PHE A 235 0.21 -19.78 0.17
CA PHE A 235 0.33 -19.45 1.61
C PHE A 235 0.74 -20.64 2.50
N PHE A 236 0.45 -21.87 2.07
CA PHE A 236 0.72 -23.11 2.81
C PHE A 236 1.96 -23.88 2.33
N LYS A 237 2.82 -23.30 1.49
CA LYS A 237 3.97 -23.97 0.85
C LYS A 237 4.91 -24.70 1.82
N ASN A 238 5.06 -24.18 3.04
CA ASN A 238 5.99 -24.68 4.05
C ASN A 238 5.29 -25.56 5.12
N ILE A 239 4.02 -25.93 4.95
CA ILE A 239 3.39 -26.90 5.84
C ILE A 239 3.73 -28.31 5.36
N GLU A 240 4.70 -28.95 6.03
CA GLU A 240 4.99 -30.36 5.84
C GLU A 240 3.84 -31.23 6.39
N PHE A 241 2.84 -31.52 5.55
CA PHE A 241 1.90 -32.63 5.79
C PHE A 241 2.55 -34.00 5.61
N THR A 242 3.78 -34.04 5.10
CA THR A 242 4.54 -35.23 4.72
C THR A 242 4.83 -36.16 5.89
N ASN A 243 4.77 -35.69 7.14
CA ASN A 243 4.83 -36.55 8.32
C ASN A 243 3.46 -37.09 8.79
N SER A 244 2.35 -36.73 8.12
CA SER A 244 1.07 -37.41 8.33
C SER A 244 1.03 -38.69 7.50
N GLN A 245 1.26 -39.84 8.13
CA GLN A 245 1.05 -41.16 7.51
C GLN A 245 -0.43 -41.45 7.21
N ASN A 246 -1.33 -40.47 7.35
CA ASN A 246 -2.77 -40.65 7.15
C ASN A 246 -3.16 -40.23 5.70
N PRO A 247 -3.40 -41.18 4.78
CA PRO A 247 -3.68 -40.89 3.38
C PRO A 247 -4.95 -40.06 3.18
N VAL A 248 -5.93 -40.17 4.08
CA VAL A 248 -7.18 -39.40 4.04
C VAL A 248 -6.92 -37.90 4.11
N ILE A 249 -5.98 -37.49 4.97
CA ILE A 249 -5.65 -36.08 5.21
C ILE A 249 -4.91 -35.50 4.01
N ILE A 250 -3.96 -36.26 3.46
CA ILE A 250 -3.20 -35.87 2.27
C ILE A 250 -4.14 -35.66 1.09
N GLU A 251 -5.10 -36.57 0.89
CA GLU A 251 -6.04 -36.50 -0.23
C GLU A 251 -7.00 -35.31 -0.10
N ALA A 252 -7.56 -35.08 1.11
CA ALA A 252 -8.44 -33.94 1.37
C ALA A 252 -7.71 -32.59 1.15
N VAL A 253 -6.49 -32.44 1.66
CA VAL A 253 -5.69 -31.22 1.48
C VAL A 253 -5.29 -31.01 0.00
N LYS A 254 -4.88 -32.06 -0.70
CA LYS A 254 -4.53 -32.00 -2.14
C LYS A 254 -5.71 -31.57 -3.00
N LYS A 255 -6.88 -32.18 -2.77
CA LYS A 255 -8.13 -31.89 -3.48
C LYS A 255 -8.54 -30.42 -3.32
N GLN A 256 -8.28 -29.84 -2.15
CA GLN A 256 -8.76 -28.51 -1.81
C GLN A 256 -7.78 -27.38 -2.15
N PHE A 257 -6.47 -27.59 -2.00
CA PHE A 257 -5.47 -26.53 -2.22
C PHE A 257 -4.69 -26.65 -3.53
N ASN A 258 -4.97 -27.67 -4.36
CA ASN A 258 -4.30 -27.91 -5.64
C ASN A 258 -2.76 -27.88 -5.52
N ILE A 259 -2.24 -28.26 -4.35
CA ILE A 259 -0.81 -28.19 -4.01
C ILE A 259 -0.10 -29.25 -4.83
N ARG A 260 0.49 -28.83 -5.95
CA ARG A 260 1.32 -29.69 -6.83
C ARG A 260 2.67 -30.04 -6.20
N SER A 261 3.09 -29.39 -5.12
CA SER A 261 4.38 -29.62 -4.45
C SER A 261 4.23 -30.50 -3.19
N LEU A 262 3.69 -31.71 -3.38
CA LEU A 262 3.76 -32.78 -2.38
C LEU A 262 4.63 -33.93 -2.93
N GLN A 263 5.80 -33.57 -3.45
CA GLN A 263 6.93 -34.47 -3.69
C GLN A 263 8.00 -34.19 -2.66
#